data_AF-A0A8J3X6S8-F1
#
_entry.id   AF-A0A8J3X6S8-F1
#
_cell.length_a   1.000
_cell.length_b   1.000
_cell.length_c   1.000
_cell.angle_alpha   90.00
_cell.angle_beta   90.00
_cell.angle_gamma   90.00
#
_symmetry.space_group_name_H-M   'P 1'
#
loop_
_entity.id
_entity.type
_entity.pdbx_description
1 polymer ?
#
loop_
_entity_poly.entity_id
_entity_poly.type
_entity_poly.pdbx_seq_one_letter_code
_entity_poly.pdbx_strand_id
1 'polypeptide(L)'
;MRQRWWLVTLAAVVVAALAGMAAINGVRRARYGDVHPQGDSAVVVGHGHRFSLAVPDRGSSVGDHWTAAATPDGVVALVRSEQVDGNIADRVFGPAIGGGAGTRYFVFDARRTGSVAITLHNCFQGCGTDRTTAESRDAVWTVTVR
;
A
#
# COMPACT_ATOMS: atom_id res chain seq x y z
N MET A 1 13.20 32.99 -35.28
CA MET A 1 14.04 31.83 -34.89
C MET A 1 13.96 31.49 -33.39
N ARG A 2 13.99 32.47 -32.46
CA ARG A 2 13.91 32.23 -31.00
C ARG A 2 12.67 31.42 -30.55
N GLN A 3 11.50 31.68 -31.13
CA GLN A 3 10.23 31.03 -30.72
C GLN A 3 10.19 29.51 -30.99
N ARG A 4 10.89 29.02 -32.02
CA ARG A 4 11.01 27.58 -32.31
C ARG A 4 11.90 26.84 -31.31
N TRP A 5 12.89 27.53 -30.71
CA TRP A 5 13.80 26.92 -29.74
C TRP A 5 13.11 26.70 -28.39
N TRP A 6 12.27 27.65 -27.95
CA TRP A 6 11.48 27.50 -26.72
C TRP A 6 10.53 26.29 -26.76
N LEU A 7 9.90 26.04 -27.91
CA LEU A 7 9.02 24.88 -28.09
C LEU A 7 9.78 23.55 -28.00
N VAL A 8 11.00 23.49 -28.55
CA VAL A 8 11.85 22.29 -28.49
C VAL A 8 12.32 22.04 -27.05
N THR A 9 12.75 23.08 -26.33
CA THR A 9 13.18 22.95 -24.93
C THR A 9 12.03 22.52 -24.03
N LEU A 10 10.84 23.12 -24.20
CA LEU A 10 9.66 22.76 -23.42
C LEU A 10 9.24 21.30 -23.67
N ALA A 11 9.24 20.88 -24.94
CA ALA A 11 8.95 19.49 -25.31
C ALA A 11 9.96 18.51 -24.69
N ALA A 12 11.26 18.84 -24.70
CA ALA A 12 12.29 18.01 -24.09
C ALA A 12 12.10 17.85 -22.57
N VAL A 13 11.74 18.94 -21.86
CA VAL A 13 11.45 18.90 -20.41
C VAL A 13 10.23 18.02 -20.13
N VAL A 14 9.15 18.16 -20.92
CA VAL A 14 7.95 17.33 -20.76
C VAL A 14 8.26 15.86 -20.98
N VAL A 15 9.01 15.51 -22.02
CA VAL A 15 9.40 14.11 -22.30
C VAL A 15 10.25 13.54 -21.17
N ALA A 16 11.23 14.30 -20.65
CA ALA A 16 12.05 13.87 -19.53
C ALA A 16 11.21 13.66 -18.26
N ALA A 17 10.24 14.53 -17.98
CA ALA A 17 9.33 14.39 -16.85
C ALA A 17 8.44 13.15 -16.98
N LEU A 18 7.87 12.90 -18.17
CA LEU A 18 7.07 11.71 -18.44
C LEU A 18 7.87 10.42 -18.28
N ALA A 19 9.10 10.38 -18.81
CA ALA A 19 9.99 9.24 -18.68
C ALA A 19 10.36 8.96 -17.20
N GLY A 20 10.64 10.03 -16.44
CA GLY A 20 10.89 9.93 -15.00
C GLY A 20 9.69 9.35 -14.24
N MET A 21 8.48 9.83 -14.51
CA MET A 21 7.26 9.30 -13.89
C MET A 21 7.01 7.83 -14.25
N ALA A 22 7.24 7.44 -15.52
CA ALA A 22 7.12 6.05 -15.95
C ALA A 22 8.09 5.13 -15.21
N ALA A 23 9.35 5.56 -15.03
CA ALA A 23 10.35 4.81 -14.29
C ALA A 23 9.96 4.63 -12.80
N ILE A 24 9.51 5.71 -12.15
CA ILE A 24 9.06 5.67 -10.75
C ILE A 24 7.88 4.71 -10.59
N ASN A 25 6.90 4.78 -11.50
CA ASN A 25 5.74 3.88 -11.48
C ASN A 25 6.13 2.43 -11.73
N GLY A 26 7.11 2.18 -12.62
CA GLY A 26 7.65 0.84 -12.86
C GLY A 26 8.29 0.24 -11.61
N VAL A 27 9.14 1.02 -10.91
CA VAL A 27 9.76 0.58 -9.64
C VAL A 27 8.71 0.32 -8.56
N ARG A 28 7.71 1.21 -8.42
CA ARG A 28 6.62 1.02 -7.46
C ARG A 28 5.83 -0.25 -7.76
N ARG A 29 5.48 -0.50 -9.03
CA ARG A 29 4.76 -1.71 -9.43
C ARG A 29 5.58 -2.98 -9.23
N ALA A 30 6.88 -2.95 -9.52
CA ALA A 30 7.76 -4.09 -9.25
C ALA A 30 7.87 -4.41 -7.75
N ARG A 31 7.86 -3.37 -6.92
CA ARG A 31 7.90 -3.50 -5.46
C ARG A 31 6.57 -4.00 -4.92
N TYR A 32 5.48 -3.26 -5.13
CA TYR A 32 4.20 -3.44 -4.43
C TYR A 32 3.13 -4.20 -5.25
N GLY A 33 3.38 -4.45 -6.54
CA GLY A 33 2.34 -4.95 -7.43
C GLY A 33 1.22 -3.92 -7.60
N ASP A 34 0.00 -4.43 -7.85
CA ASP A 34 -1.21 -3.61 -7.85
C ASP A 34 -1.65 -3.34 -6.42
N VAL A 35 -1.83 -2.06 -6.06
CA VAL A 35 -2.12 -1.62 -4.69
C VAL A 35 -3.63 -1.43 -4.52
N HIS A 36 -4.19 -2.04 -3.48
CA HIS A 36 -5.59 -1.94 -3.09
C HIS A 36 -5.71 -1.27 -1.72
N PRO A 37 -6.18 -0.02 -1.63
CA PRO A 37 -6.35 0.69 -0.37
C PRO A 37 -7.51 0.13 0.46
N GLN A 38 -7.50 0.45 1.75
CA GLN A 38 -8.60 0.19 2.67
C GLN A 38 -9.88 0.88 2.17
N GLY A 39 -10.89 0.07 1.82
CA GLY A 39 -12.13 0.51 1.17
C GLY A 39 -12.54 -0.40 0.02
N ASP A 40 -11.57 -1.00 -0.68
CA ASP A 40 -11.80 -1.98 -1.74
C ASP A 40 -12.04 -3.38 -1.15
N SER A 41 -13.24 -3.67 -0.64
CA SER A 41 -13.50 -4.94 0.05
C SER A 41 -13.44 -6.18 -0.84
N ALA A 42 -13.53 -6.02 -2.17
CA ALA A 42 -13.45 -7.09 -3.16
C ALA A 42 -12.37 -6.81 -4.20
N VAL A 43 -11.40 -7.71 -4.31
CA VAL A 43 -10.23 -7.57 -5.19
C VAL A 43 -10.13 -8.79 -6.10
N VAL A 44 -9.81 -8.57 -7.37
CA VAL A 44 -9.61 -9.64 -8.34
C VAL A 44 -8.19 -9.55 -8.89
N VAL A 45 -7.42 -10.62 -8.76
CA VAL A 45 -6.03 -10.69 -9.21
C VAL A 45 -5.79 -11.91 -10.09
N GLY A 46 -4.82 -11.82 -10.98
CA GLY A 46 -4.40 -12.95 -11.79
C GLY A 46 -3.52 -13.92 -10.99
N HIS A 47 -3.62 -15.22 -11.28
CA HIS A 47 -2.65 -16.20 -10.80
C HIS A 47 -1.21 -15.78 -11.16
N GLY A 48 -0.28 -15.97 -10.22
CA GLY A 48 1.13 -15.57 -10.37
C GLY A 48 1.39 -14.07 -10.26
N HIS A 49 0.36 -13.24 -10.08
CA HIS A 49 0.55 -11.80 -9.93
C HIS A 49 0.87 -11.41 -8.50
N ARG A 50 1.64 -10.33 -8.37
CA ARG A 50 1.88 -9.64 -7.11
C ARG A 50 0.89 -8.51 -6.94
N PHE A 51 0.36 -8.39 -5.75
CA PHE A 51 -0.52 -7.30 -5.34
C PHE A 51 -0.21 -6.88 -3.92
N SER A 52 -0.76 -5.75 -3.47
CA SER A 52 -0.65 -5.31 -2.09
C SER A 52 -1.93 -4.72 -1.56
N LEU A 53 -2.14 -4.92 -0.26
CA LEU A 53 -3.21 -4.29 0.50
C LEU A 53 -2.59 -3.16 1.32
N ALA A 54 -3.22 -1.99 1.30
CA ALA A 54 -2.69 -0.78 1.92
C ALA A 54 -3.63 -0.25 3.01
N VAL A 55 -3.11 -0.07 4.22
CA VAL A 55 -3.82 0.53 5.36
C VAL A 55 -3.09 1.77 5.86
N PRO A 56 -3.81 2.78 6.39
CA PRO A 56 -3.19 3.85 7.15
C PRO A 56 -2.47 3.28 8.38
N ASP A 57 -1.22 3.65 8.56
CA ASP A 57 -0.36 3.21 9.66
C ASP A 57 0.42 4.39 10.22
N ARG A 58 0.15 4.75 11.48
CA ARG A 58 0.83 5.83 12.20
C ARG A 58 2.18 5.37 12.78
N GLY A 59 2.43 4.07 12.74
CA GLY A 59 3.68 3.43 13.12
C GLY A 59 3.72 2.92 14.55
N SER A 60 4.71 2.05 14.79
CA SER A 60 4.91 1.43 16.09
C SER A 60 5.25 2.43 17.19
N SER A 61 5.82 3.60 16.85
CA SER A 61 6.12 4.65 17.83
C SER A 61 4.89 5.22 18.51
N VAL A 62 3.71 5.14 17.87
CA VAL A 62 2.44 5.52 18.49
C VAL A 62 1.62 4.33 18.98
N GLY A 63 2.11 3.12 18.75
CA GLY A 63 1.48 1.88 19.18
C GLY A 63 0.80 1.08 18.07
N ASP A 64 0.82 1.50 16.81
CA ASP A 64 0.23 0.71 15.73
C ASP A 64 1.10 -0.54 15.47
N HIS A 65 0.51 -1.73 15.63
CA HIS A 65 1.14 -3.00 15.29
C HIS A 65 0.22 -3.81 14.40
N TRP A 66 0.59 -3.91 13.12
CA TRP A 66 -0.23 -4.56 12.11
C TRP A 66 0.30 -5.94 11.73
N THR A 67 -0.61 -6.91 11.61
CA THR A 67 -0.36 -8.27 11.12
C THR A 67 -1.35 -8.62 10.01
N ALA A 68 -1.10 -9.72 9.30
CA ALA A 68 -1.98 -10.22 8.26
C ALA A 68 -2.24 -11.72 8.43
N ALA A 69 -3.48 -12.13 8.21
CA ALA A 69 -3.90 -13.52 8.12
C ALA A 69 -4.73 -13.72 6.84
N ALA A 70 -4.59 -14.88 6.21
CA ALA A 70 -5.32 -15.21 4.98
C ALA A 70 -6.00 -16.57 5.12
N THR A 71 -7.28 -16.66 4.79
CA THR A 71 -8.08 -17.88 4.94
C THR A 71 -8.96 -18.11 3.71
N PRO A 72 -8.87 -19.27 3.02
CA PRO A 72 -7.99 -20.40 3.32
C PRO A 72 -6.52 -20.13 2.95
N ASP A 73 -5.62 -20.81 3.66
CA ASP A 73 -4.18 -20.71 3.42
C ASP A 73 -3.78 -21.16 2.00
N GLY A 74 -2.71 -20.56 1.49
CA GLY A 74 -2.04 -20.97 0.25
C GLY A 74 -2.73 -20.55 -1.05
N VAL A 75 -3.85 -19.82 -1.02
CA VAL A 75 -4.37 -19.09 -2.20
C VAL A 75 -3.45 -17.92 -2.52
N VAL A 76 -2.99 -17.23 -1.48
CA VAL A 76 -2.00 -16.16 -1.52
C VAL A 76 -0.89 -16.45 -0.52
N ALA A 77 0.27 -15.82 -0.70
CA ALA A 77 1.38 -15.85 0.25
C ALA A 77 1.82 -14.43 0.59
N LEU A 78 1.86 -14.08 1.87
CA LEU A 78 2.45 -12.82 2.31
C LEU A 78 3.96 -12.87 2.06
N VAL A 79 4.45 -11.96 1.23
CA VAL A 79 5.87 -11.84 0.89
C VAL A 79 6.57 -10.91 1.88
N ARG A 80 5.95 -9.76 2.18
CA ARG A 80 6.45 -8.81 3.17
C ARG A 80 5.37 -7.84 3.62
N SER A 81 5.58 -7.28 4.80
CA SER A 81 4.86 -6.10 5.31
C SER A 81 5.86 -4.97 5.47
N GLU A 82 5.57 -3.80 4.92
CA GLU A 82 6.43 -2.63 5.08
C GLU A 82 5.62 -1.37 5.36
N GLN A 83 6.05 -0.60 6.36
CA GLN A 83 5.54 0.74 6.60
C GLN A 83 6.32 1.73 5.74
N VAL A 84 5.61 2.60 5.04
CA VAL A 84 6.17 3.72 4.32
C VAL A 84 5.62 4.98 4.96
N ASP A 85 6.51 5.84 5.43
CA ASP A 85 6.14 7.17 5.93
C ASP A 85 5.41 7.96 4.83
N GLY A 86 4.41 8.75 5.22
CA GLY A 86 3.74 9.67 4.32
C GLY A 86 4.72 10.64 3.65
N ASN A 87 4.33 11.13 2.48
CA ASN A 87 5.17 12.06 1.74
C ASN A 87 5.25 13.42 2.46
N ILE A 88 6.18 14.29 2.04
CA ILE A 88 6.37 15.62 2.64
C ILE A 88 5.09 16.48 2.50
N ALA A 89 4.31 16.33 1.42
CA ALA A 89 3.04 17.01 1.25
C ALA A 89 1.94 16.48 2.20
N ASP A 90 1.92 15.18 2.52
CA ASP A 90 1.01 14.60 3.53
C ASP A 90 1.39 15.10 4.93
N ARG A 91 2.67 15.40 5.19
CA ARG A 91 3.11 16.08 6.41
C ARG A 91 2.76 17.57 6.47
N VAL A 92 2.59 18.24 5.31
CA VAL A 92 2.31 19.68 5.22
C VAL A 92 0.81 19.99 5.14
N PHE A 93 0.01 19.13 4.51
CA PHE A 93 -1.43 19.33 4.30
C PHE A 93 -2.32 18.26 4.94
N GLY A 94 -1.74 17.21 5.52
CA GLY A 94 -2.49 16.17 6.25
C GLY A 94 -2.78 16.55 7.71
N PRO A 95 -3.71 15.82 8.39
CA PRO A 95 -4.06 16.10 9.78
C PRO A 95 -2.82 16.00 10.69
N ALA A 96 -2.52 17.11 11.38
CA ALA A 96 -1.32 17.35 12.17
C ALA A 96 -1.33 16.66 13.55
N ILE A 97 -1.69 15.39 13.62
CA ILE A 97 -1.59 14.60 14.85
C ILE A 97 -0.32 13.76 14.78
N GLY A 98 0.64 14.08 15.66
CA GLY A 98 2.00 13.53 15.68
C GLY A 98 2.06 12.00 15.71
N GLY A 99 3.11 11.48 15.07
CA GLY A 99 3.24 10.09 14.63
C GLY A 99 3.02 10.05 13.12
N GLY A 100 4.07 9.82 12.34
CA GLY A 100 4.04 9.99 10.89
C GLY A 100 2.82 9.31 10.26
N ALA A 101 1.91 10.09 9.68
CA ALA A 101 0.81 9.54 8.88
C ALA A 101 1.42 8.76 7.72
N GLY A 102 1.45 7.44 7.83
CA GLY A 102 2.08 6.55 6.87
C GLY A 102 1.07 5.58 6.28
N THR A 103 1.57 4.74 5.39
CA THR A 103 0.83 3.63 4.82
C THR A 103 1.61 2.35 5.03
N ARG A 104 0.96 1.33 5.56
CA ARG A 104 1.51 -0.02 5.58
C ARG A 104 1.01 -0.80 4.39
N TYR A 105 1.96 -1.39 3.67
CA TYR A 105 1.72 -2.25 2.54
C TYR A 105 1.97 -3.69 2.94
N PHE A 106 0.96 -4.53 2.74
CA PHE A 106 1.06 -5.97 2.82
C PHE A 106 1.15 -6.55 1.42
N VAL A 107 2.32 -7.02 1.03
CA VAL A 107 2.60 -7.50 -0.33
C VAL A 107 2.38 -9.00 -0.38
N PHE A 108 1.52 -9.43 -1.30
CA PHE A 108 1.17 -10.82 -1.50
C PHE A 108 1.52 -11.29 -2.92
N ASP A 109 1.90 -12.56 -3.04
CA ASP A 109 1.94 -13.27 -4.31
C ASP A 109 0.68 -14.15 -4.41
N ALA A 110 -0.05 -14.06 -5.52
CA ALA A 110 -1.19 -14.94 -5.82
C ALA A 110 -0.67 -16.31 -6.29
N ARG A 111 -0.90 -17.36 -5.49
CA ARG A 111 -0.26 -18.68 -5.65
C ARG A 111 -1.18 -19.74 -6.25
N ARG A 112 -2.46 -19.70 -5.92
CA ARG A 112 -3.46 -20.66 -6.41
C ARG A 112 -4.74 -19.92 -6.74
N THR A 113 -5.45 -20.39 -7.75
CA THR A 113 -6.78 -19.89 -8.09
C THR A 113 -7.77 -20.20 -6.96
N GLY A 114 -8.68 -19.27 -6.68
CA GLY A 114 -9.66 -19.42 -5.60
C GLY A 114 -10.01 -18.10 -4.93
N SER A 115 -10.92 -18.14 -3.96
CA SER A 115 -11.28 -16.99 -3.13
C SER A 115 -10.64 -17.12 -1.75
N VAL A 116 -10.11 -16.01 -1.22
CA VAL A 116 -9.46 -15.93 0.08
C VAL A 116 -9.87 -14.64 0.80
N ALA A 117 -10.23 -14.76 2.07
CA ALA A 117 -10.40 -13.62 2.95
C ALA A 117 -9.04 -13.27 3.57
N ILE A 118 -8.60 -12.03 3.40
CA ILE A 118 -7.38 -11.50 4.03
C ILE A 118 -7.80 -10.50 5.09
N THR A 119 -7.44 -10.77 6.34
CA THR A 119 -7.66 -9.89 7.48
C THR A 119 -6.33 -9.27 7.88
N LEU A 120 -6.29 -7.94 7.86
CA LEU A 120 -5.20 -7.15 8.43
C LEU A 120 -5.64 -6.68 9.81
N HIS A 121 -4.92 -7.10 10.85
CA HIS A 121 -5.27 -6.80 12.25
C HIS A 121 -4.27 -5.79 12.83
N ASN A 122 -4.77 -4.70 13.40
CA ASN A 122 -3.98 -3.77 14.21
C ASN A 122 -4.22 -4.03 15.70
N CYS A 123 -3.16 -4.43 16.41
CA CYS A 123 -3.12 -4.41 17.87
C CYS A 123 -2.52 -3.09 18.35
N PHE A 124 -3.35 -2.10 18.67
CA PHE A 124 -2.87 -0.81 19.15
C PHE A 124 -2.33 -0.92 20.58
N GLN A 125 -1.08 -0.54 20.81
CA GLN A 125 -0.40 -0.58 22.12
C GLN A 125 -0.34 -1.98 22.77
N GLY A 126 -0.40 -3.04 21.96
CA GLY A 126 -0.19 -4.43 22.35
C GLY A 126 -1.44 -5.31 22.19
N CYS A 127 -1.25 -6.62 22.02
CA CYS A 127 -2.34 -7.60 21.82
C CYS A 127 -2.82 -8.24 23.14
N GLY A 128 -2.56 -7.61 24.30
CA GLY A 128 -2.47 -8.29 25.59
C GLY A 128 -3.61 -8.13 26.60
N THR A 129 -4.44 -7.07 26.56
CA THR A 129 -5.54 -6.85 27.54
C THR A 129 -6.59 -5.82 27.07
N ASP A 130 -7.81 -5.85 27.60
CA ASP A 130 -8.97 -5.00 27.24
C ASP A 130 -8.79 -3.46 27.29
N ARG A 131 -7.66 -2.94 27.81
CA ARG A 131 -7.32 -1.50 27.70
C ARG A 131 -6.67 -1.11 26.37
N THR A 132 -6.24 -2.08 25.56
CA THR A 132 -5.52 -1.89 24.28
C THR A 132 -6.46 -1.80 23.05
N THR A 133 -7.77 -1.87 23.27
CA THR A 133 -8.73 -2.26 22.22
C THR A 133 -9.43 -1.10 21.50
N ALA A 134 -9.50 0.10 22.08
CA ALA A 134 -10.35 1.16 21.53
C ALA A 134 -9.92 1.64 20.13
N GLU A 135 -8.63 1.58 19.82
CA GLU A 135 -8.07 1.93 18.50
C GLU A 135 -7.60 0.71 17.69
N SER A 136 -7.61 -0.48 18.31
CA SER A 136 -7.34 -1.73 17.60
C SER A 136 -8.43 -1.96 16.56
N ARG A 137 -8.05 -2.39 15.36
CA ARG A 137 -8.98 -2.48 14.23
C ARG A 137 -8.60 -3.55 13.23
N ASP A 138 -9.62 -4.07 12.56
CA ASP A 138 -9.46 -4.97 11.42
C ASP A 138 -9.77 -4.28 10.11
N ALA A 139 -9.07 -4.69 9.07
CA ALA A 139 -9.40 -4.40 7.70
C ALA A 139 -9.45 -5.72 6.92
N VAL A 140 -10.58 -5.97 6.24
CA VAL A 140 -10.84 -7.26 5.61
C VAL A 140 -11.05 -7.07 4.12
N TRP A 141 -10.39 -7.93 3.33
CA TRP A 141 -10.54 -8.04 1.89
C TRP A 141 -11.00 -9.44 1.52
N THR A 142 -11.89 -9.53 0.54
CA THR A 142 -12.12 -10.76 -0.22
C THR A 142 -11.32 -10.67 -1.51
N VAL A 143 -10.33 -11.53 -1.68
CA VAL A 143 -9.49 -11.59 -2.87
C VAL A 143 -9.84 -12.83 -3.67
N THR A 144 -10.18 -12.65 -4.95
CA THR A 144 -10.38 -13.74 -5.91
C THR A 144 -9.18 -13.81 -6.84
N VAL A 145 -8.48 -14.94 -6.82
CA VAL A 145 -7.40 -15.29 -7.74
C VAL A 145 -7.98 -16.10 -8.90
N ARG A 146 -7.78 -15.64 -10.13
CA ARG A 146 -8.24 -16.29 -11.36
C ARG A 146 -7.13 -16.49 -12.39
#